data_AF-A0A6J8D866-F1
#
_entry.id   AF-A0A6J8D866-F1
#
_cell.length_a   1.000
_cell.length_b   1.000
_cell.length_c   1.000
_cell.angle_alpha   90.00
_cell.angle_beta   90.00
_cell.angle_gamma   90.00
#
_symmetry.space_group_name_H-M   'P 1'
#
loop_
_entity.id
_entity.type
_entity.pdbx_description
1 polymer ?
#
loop_
_entity_poly.entity_id
_entity_poly.type
_entity_poly.pdbx_seq_one_letter_code
_entity_poly.pdbx_strand_id
1 'polypeptide(L)'
;MAINYETYIRDLPHSTVSYLSSLLDPDQLWKKFVVHVPKQVDSPNFQERYSFVQVRVIEERGNKINGSPTKYILYDWGTQNARVKHLLKALTEAGLYAAAAFYDPCLEGNYKELNQWERSVANDLRNEICDNFLPSGWYRPISLAGNTMPTECIQGGFRCGTTSPLWMNGSYPSVGELSNVTACASNYNGGCCISSYDIQVKNCGDYYVYNLRHTKGCYEAYCFGTETKCLKGETSDNGGFTPGCEVDPCQSVNYKVLRMEVKRSANYSLNEDDTAIEDSRLRTGWYRVDSVTGNDIVNQSVSMMQCGTLYPLWMQGNIPDAGDKTVDRKVCKSGLSSMSEAKYDIKVRNCGNFRTYFLQQLNVDKSGYCFGTLPVPVPPSTLKPNSSTGKDDGKRSDSSIWAVVGYLAVLSVILLVIVVLQIFKKNTRQERSVDSVPEKTKIKYAVNQTAPPAYEETIQNEKNSYIYNERMNNHGQFDSICWWISTEYN
;
A
#
# COMPACT_ATOMS: atom_id res chain seq x y z
N MET A 1 22.62 16.06 -15.78
CA MET A 1 23.11 17.02 -14.77
C MET A 1 22.06 18.11 -14.68
N ALA A 2 21.58 18.45 -13.49
CA ALA A 2 20.62 19.54 -13.33
C ALA A 2 21.31 20.88 -13.62
N ILE A 3 20.66 21.72 -14.44
CA ILE A 3 21.19 23.02 -14.85
C ILE A 3 20.96 24.01 -13.70
N ASN A 4 21.97 24.81 -13.36
CA ASN A 4 21.83 25.91 -12.40
C ASN A 4 22.40 27.22 -12.99
N TYR A 5 22.14 28.33 -12.31
CA TYR A 5 22.48 29.69 -12.71
C TYR A 5 23.99 29.89 -13.02
N GLU A 6 24.85 29.12 -12.35
CA GLU A 6 26.31 29.16 -12.48
C GLU A 6 26.90 28.04 -13.36
N THR A 7 26.07 27.14 -13.93
CA THR A 7 26.51 26.16 -14.94
C THR A 7 27.09 26.88 -16.16
N TYR A 8 28.25 26.46 -16.68
CA TYR A 8 28.85 27.04 -17.88
C TYR A 8 28.04 26.68 -19.14
N ILE A 9 27.92 27.61 -20.09
CA ILE A 9 27.18 27.42 -21.35
C ILE A 9 27.75 26.24 -22.16
N ARG A 10 29.08 26.04 -22.13
CA ARG A 10 29.76 24.90 -22.75
C ARG A 10 29.42 23.53 -22.12
N ASP A 11 28.89 23.53 -20.90
CA ASP A 11 28.56 22.32 -20.13
C ASP A 11 27.03 22.03 -20.18
N LEU A 12 26.27 22.77 -21.01
CA LEU A 12 24.83 22.56 -21.20
C LEU A 12 24.52 21.22 -21.87
N PRO A 13 23.45 20.50 -21.45
CA PRO A 13 23.01 19.28 -22.11
C PRO A 13 22.70 19.48 -23.60
N HIS A 14 23.02 18.48 -24.44
CA HIS A 14 22.75 18.54 -25.87
C HIS A 14 21.25 18.68 -26.20
N SER A 15 20.37 18.18 -25.32
CA SER A 15 18.92 18.43 -25.37
C SER A 15 18.61 19.93 -25.26
N THR A 16 19.11 20.61 -24.23
CA THR A 16 18.96 22.05 -24.00
C THR A 16 19.54 22.88 -25.14
N VAL A 17 20.74 22.54 -25.61
CA VAL A 17 21.36 23.22 -26.75
C VAL A 17 20.52 23.05 -28.03
N SER A 18 19.93 21.87 -28.24
CA SER A 18 19.06 21.61 -29.40
C SER A 18 17.68 22.27 -29.27
N TYR A 19 17.12 22.34 -28.06
CA TYR A 19 15.89 23.10 -27.75
C TYR A 19 16.07 24.59 -28.08
N LEU A 20 17.14 25.22 -27.56
CA LEU A 20 17.50 26.60 -27.87
C LEU A 20 17.67 26.81 -29.39
N SER A 21 18.34 25.87 -30.08
CA SER A 21 18.50 25.92 -31.54
C SER A 21 17.15 25.88 -32.26
N SER A 22 16.24 24.99 -31.86
CA SER A 22 14.91 24.85 -32.45
C SER A 22 13.99 26.06 -32.25
N LEU A 23 14.32 26.95 -31.30
CA LEU A 23 13.59 28.21 -31.06
C LEU A 23 14.28 29.45 -31.65
N LEU A 24 15.60 29.41 -31.84
CA LEU A 24 16.40 30.59 -32.22
C LEU A 24 16.88 30.55 -33.67
N ASP A 25 17.06 29.38 -34.27
CA ASP A 25 17.42 29.27 -35.68
C ASP A 25 16.24 29.65 -36.62
N PRO A 26 14.97 29.28 -36.33
CA PRO A 26 13.81 29.81 -37.06
C PRO A 26 13.68 31.33 -36.99
N ASP A 27 13.11 31.92 -38.04
CA ASP A 27 12.91 33.37 -38.23
C ASP A 27 14.16 34.24 -37.96
N GLN A 28 15.34 33.63 -37.96
CA GLN A 28 16.62 34.24 -37.65
C GLN A 28 16.65 34.91 -36.26
N LEU A 29 15.88 34.41 -35.29
CA LEU A 29 15.79 34.98 -33.93
C LEU A 29 17.14 34.99 -33.19
N TRP A 30 18.06 34.10 -33.56
CA TRP A 30 19.45 34.11 -33.15
C TRP A 30 20.16 35.45 -33.46
N LYS A 31 19.72 36.21 -34.47
CA LYS A 31 20.25 37.56 -34.77
C LYS A 31 19.78 38.61 -33.77
N LYS A 32 18.64 38.42 -33.10
CA LYS A 32 18.24 39.22 -31.93
C LYS A 32 19.07 38.83 -30.70
N PHE A 33 19.33 37.53 -30.51
CA PHE A 33 20.17 37.05 -29.41
C PHE A 33 21.64 37.51 -29.52
N VAL A 34 22.26 37.41 -30.71
CA VAL A 34 23.72 37.58 -30.91
C VAL A 34 24.22 38.99 -30.56
N VAL A 35 23.39 40.02 -30.73
CA VAL A 35 23.75 41.41 -30.37
C VAL A 35 23.74 41.66 -28.87
N HIS A 36 23.07 40.82 -28.06
CA HIS A 36 23.12 40.87 -26.59
C HIS A 36 24.25 40.01 -26.00
N VAL A 37 25.08 39.35 -26.82
CA VAL A 37 26.22 38.56 -26.32
C VAL A 37 27.41 39.49 -26.04
N PRO A 38 27.85 39.63 -24.77
CA PRO A 38 28.93 40.54 -24.41
C PRO A 38 30.31 39.99 -24.79
N LYS A 39 31.19 40.87 -25.26
CA LYS A 39 32.60 40.61 -25.62
C LYS A 39 33.48 40.18 -24.44
N GLN A 40 33.11 40.58 -23.22
CA GLN A 40 33.68 40.13 -21.96
C GLN A 40 32.54 39.87 -20.98
N VAL A 41 32.54 38.69 -20.37
CA VAL A 41 31.59 38.30 -19.31
C VAL A 41 31.83 39.18 -18.08
N ASP A 42 30.74 39.55 -17.39
CA ASP A 42 30.74 40.42 -16.19
C ASP A 42 31.40 41.82 -16.34
N SER A 43 31.66 42.29 -17.56
CA SER A 43 32.12 43.67 -17.82
C SER A 43 31.04 44.70 -17.44
N PRO A 44 31.38 45.79 -16.72
CA PRO A 44 30.44 46.88 -16.45
C PRO A 44 30.10 47.71 -17.70
N ASN A 45 31.00 47.74 -18.67
CA ASN A 45 30.78 48.38 -19.98
C ASN A 45 30.38 47.31 -20.99
N PHE A 46 29.14 47.35 -21.47
CA PHE A 46 28.68 46.45 -22.52
C PHE A 46 29.39 46.77 -23.85
N GLN A 47 29.85 45.71 -24.53
CA GLN A 47 30.32 45.74 -25.91
C GLN A 47 29.86 44.44 -26.58
N GLU A 48 29.30 44.52 -27.78
CA GLU A 48 28.93 43.36 -28.58
C GLU A 48 30.15 42.46 -28.85
N ARG A 49 30.00 41.15 -28.67
CA ARG A 49 31.07 40.17 -28.99
C ARG A 49 31.33 40.04 -30.48
N TYR A 50 30.27 40.15 -31.29
CA TYR A 50 30.29 39.78 -32.70
C TYR A 50 30.05 41.00 -33.59
N SER A 51 31.09 41.45 -34.28
CA SER A 51 30.94 42.44 -35.35
C SER A 51 30.05 41.92 -36.48
N PHE A 52 29.48 42.83 -37.28
CA PHE A 52 28.66 42.52 -38.46
C PHE A 52 29.30 41.46 -39.38
N VAL A 53 30.63 41.51 -39.57
CA VAL A 53 31.37 40.53 -40.38
C VAL A 53 31.35 39.15 -39.73
N GLN A 54 31.51 39.06 -38.40
CA GLN A 54 31.40 37.78 -37.69
C GLN A 54 29.97 37.24 -37.71
N VAL A 55 28.94 38.10 -37.61
CA VAL A 55 27.53 37.68 -37.75
C VAL A 55 27.25 37.09 -39.14
N ARG A 56 27.84 37.61 -40.21
CA ARG A 56 27.78 36.99 -41.56
C ARG A 56 28.49 35.63 -41.61
N VAL A 57 29.66 35.49 -41.00
CA VAL A 57 30.36 34.19 -40.92
C VAL A 57 29.56 33.16 -40.10
N ILE A 58 28.81 33.58 -39.08
CA ILE A 58 27.89 32.72 -38.31
C ILE A 58 26.70 32.28 -39.18
N GLU A 59 26.11 33.20 -39.96
CA GLU A 59 25.04 32.92 -40.92
C GLU A 59 25.47 31.90 -41.99
N GLU A 60 26.62 32.10 -42.64
CA GLU A 60 27.18 31.19 -43.65
C GLU A 60 27.52 29.80 -43.10
N ARG A 61 27.92 29.70 -41.83
CA ARG A 61 28.20 28.42 -41.15
C ARG A 61 26.92 27.72 -40.71
N GLY A 62 25.93 28.49 -40.27
CA GLY A 62 24.62 28.01 -39.85
C GLY A 62 23.77 27.46 -41.00
N ASN A 63 23.82 28.12 -42.17
CA ASN A 63 23.06 27.74 -43.36
C ASN A 63 23.55 26.45 -44.07
N LYS A 64 24.51 25.72 -43.48
CA LYS A 64 24.99 24.43 -44.00
C LYS A 64 24.07 23.29 -43.56
N ILE A 65 24.15 22.15 -44.24
CA ILE A 65 23.44 20.93 -43.84
C ILE A 65 23.85 20.55 -42.41
N ASN A 66 22.86 20.37 -41.53
CA ASN A 66 23.02 20.17 -40.07
C ASN A 66 23.78 21.31 -39.33
N GLY A 67 23.91 22.48 -39.95
CA GLY A 67 24.40 23.69 -39.31
C GLY A 67 23.37 24.29 -38.34
N SER A 68 23.86 25.14 -37.44
CA SER A 68 23.02 25.95 -36.56
C SER A 68 23.80 27.20 -36.13
N PRO A 69 23.30 28.41 -36.45
CA PRO A 69 23.83 29.65 -35.89
C PRO A 69 23.86 29.64 -34.36
N THR A 70 22.78 29.15 -33.74
CA THR A 70 22.63 29.11 -32.28
C THR A 70 23.66 28.19 -31.63
N LYS A 71 23.86 26.95 -32.13
CA LYS A 71 24.91 26.06 -31.61
C LYS A 71 26.29 26.69 -31.74
N TYR A 72 26.58 27.33 -32.88
CA TYR A 72 27.87 28.01 -33.08
C TYR A 72 28.11 29.12 -32.05
N ILE A 73 27.13 29.99 -31.80
CA ILE A 73 27.23 31.07 -30.81
C ILE A 73 27.40 30.51 -29.40
N LEU A 74 26.61 29.50 -29.00
CA LEU A 74 26.68 28.92 -27.65
C LEU A 74 28.03 28.25 -27.39
N TYR A 75 28.58 27.49 -28.35
CA TYR A 75 29.90 26.88 -28.21
C TYR A 75 31.03 27.91 -28.20
N ASP A 76 31.01 28.89 -29.10
CA ASP A 76 32.02 29.95 -29.15
C ASP A 76 32.00 30.83 -27.89
N TRP A 77 30.82 31.28 -27.44
CA TRP A 77 30.69 32.09 -26.23
C TRP A 77 31.04 31.31 -24.95
N GLY A 78 30.69 30.02 -24.89
CA GLY A 78 31.04 29.13 -23.79
C GLY A 78 32.54 29.00 -23.50
N THR A 79 33.42 29.34 -24.46
CA THR A 79 34.88 29.39 -24.26
C THR A 79 35.33 30.49 -23.28
N GLN A 80 34.56 31.57 -23.12
CA GLN A 80 34.86 32.69 -22.21
C GLN A 80 34.39 32.44 -20.76
N ASN A 81 34.20 31.18 -20.35
CA ASN A 81 33.61 30.81 -19.06
C ASN A 81 32.21 31.44 -18.83
N ALA A 82 31.49 31.77 -19.90
CA ALA A 82 30.13 32.27 -19.82
C ALA A 82 29.21 31.20 -19.20
N ARG A 83 28.42 31.61 -18.20
CA ARG A 83 27.45 30.79 -17.45
C ARG A 83 26.00 31.07 -17.83
N VAL A 84 25.09 30.17 -17.46
CA VAL A 84 23.64 30.22 -17.70
C VAL A 84 23.01 31.58 -17.35
N LYS A 85 23.42 32.22 -16.26
CA LYS A 85 22.96 33.57 -15.89
C LYS A 85 23.10 34.63 -17.00
N HIS A 86 24.19 34.60 -17.76
CA HIS A 86 24.42 35.56 -18.85
C HIS A 86 23.59 35.19 -20.08
N LEU A 87 23.42 33.90 -20.36
CA LEU A 87 22.53 33.42 -21.42
C LEU A 87 21.08 33.83 -21.16
N LEU A 88 20.60 33.67 -19.93
CA LEU A 88 19.28 34.13 -19.52
C LEU A 88 19.14 35.65 -19.65
N LYS A 89 20.14 36.42 -19.20
CA LYS A 89 20.17 37.87 -19.37
C LYS A 89 20.06 38.27 -20.85
N ALA A 90 20.93 37.73 -21.70
CA ALA A 90 20.96 38.06 -23.13
C ALA A 90 19.68 37.64 -23.88
N LEU A 91 19.09 36.49 -23.56
CA LEU A 91 17.79 36.09 -24.12
C LEU A 91 16.64 36.97 -23.62
N THR A 92 16.67 37.39 -22.35
CA THR A 92 15.63 38.24 -21.74
C THR A 92 15.68 39.67 -22.30
N GLU A 93 16.87 40.26 -22.43
CA GLU A 93 17.05 41.59 -23.03
C GLU A 93 16.67 41.61 -24.53
N ALA A 94 16.92 40.51 -25.25
CA ALA A 94 16.48 40.33 -26.63
C ALA A 94 14.96 40.06 -26.79
N GLY A 95 14.19 39.97 -25.70
CA GLY A 95 12.75 39.66 -25.69
C GLY A 95 12.42 38.20 -26.05
N LEU A 96 13.39 37.28 -25.97
CA LEU A 96 13.31 35.89 -26.41
C LEU A 96 12.84 34.97 -25.26
N TYR A 97 11.75 35.35 -24.58
CA TYR A 97 11.26 34.68 -23.37
C TYR A 97 11.01 33.18 -23.55
N ALA A 98 10.49 32.77 -24.71
CA ALA A 98 10.28 31.35 -25.03
C ALA A 98 11.60 30.54 -25.08
N ALA A 99 12.69 31.16 -25.54
CA ALA A 99 14.01 30.54 -25.47
C ALA A 99 14.55 30.54 -24.03
N ALA A 100 14.38 31.64 -23.29
CA ALA A 100 14.79 31.76 -21.88
C ALA A 100 14.08 30.73 -20.96
N ALA A 101 12.88 30.28 -21.33
CA ALA A 101 12.14 29.21 -20.65
C ALA A 101 12.89 27.86 -20.63
N PHE A 102 14.02 27.69 -21.32
CA PHE A 102 14.90 26.51 -21.15
C PHE A 102 15.33 26.28 -19.69
N TYR A 103 15.36 27.34 -18.86
CA TYR A 103 15.71 27.31 -17.45
C TYR A 103 14.47 27.37 -16.53
N ASP A 104 13.26 27.23 -17.08
CA ASP A 104 12.05 27.17 -16.25
C ASP A 104 12.11 25.94 -15.34
N PRO A 105 12.04 26.10 -14.00
CA PRO A 105 12.13 24.97 -13.07
C PRO A 105 10.90 24.06 -13.10
N CYS A 106 9.85 24.40 -13.85
CA CYS A 106 8.73 23.52 -14.15
C CYS A 106 9.01 22.53 -15.31
N LEU A 107 10.18 22.59 -15.97
CA LEU A 107 10.54 21.61 -16.99
C LEU A 107 11.30 20.42 -16.38
N GLU A 108 11.01 19.22 -16.90
CA GLU A 108 11.66 17.99 -16.49
C GLU A 108 13.20 18.07 -16.65
N GLY A 109 13.93 17.68 -15.62
CA GLY A 109 15.40 17.76 -15.57
C GLY A 109 15.98 19.10 -15.10
N ASN A 110 15.17 20.17 -14.99
CA ASN A 110 15.59 21.42 -14.32
C ASN A 110 15.39 21.36 -12.79
N TYR A 111 14.61 20.41 -12.28
CA TYR A 111 14.45 20.11 -10.85
C TYR A 111 15.02 18.71 -10.50
N LYS A 112 15.22 18.47 -9.20
CA LYS A 112 15.47 17.14 -8.61
C LYS A 112 14.25 16.67 -7.83
N GLU A 113 14.00 15.37 -7.76
CA GLU A 113 12.84 14.84 -7.03
C GLU A 113 13.16 14.53 -5.56
N LEU A 114 12.21 14.82 -4.67
CA LEU A 114 12.24 14.42 -3.26
C LEU A 114 11.12 13.41 -3.01
N ASN A 115 11.47 12.12 -3.03
CA ASN A 115 10.56 11.01 -2.73
C ASN A 115 10.87 10.39 -1.35
N GLN A 116 10.88 11.25 -0.32
CA GLN A 116 11.13 10.86 1.07
C GLN A 116 9.85 11.15 1.86
N TRP A 117 9.08 10.12 2.19
CA TRP A 117 7.86 10.26 3.00
C TRP A 117 8.19 10.69 4.44
N GLU A 118 9.41 10.41 4.87
CA GLU A 118 10.00 10.80 6.13
C GLU A 118 9.95 12.32 6.36
N ARG A 119 9.81 13.13 5.29
CA ARG A 119 9.65 14.60 5.31
C ARG A 119 8.26 15.08 5.75
N SER A 120 7.30 14.18 5.95
CA SER A 120 5.95 14.52 6.39
C SER A 120 5.92 15.14 7.78
N VAL A 121 5.03 16.12 7.99
CA VAL A 121 4.73 16.66 9.33
C VAL A 121 4.18 15.57 10.26
N ALA A 122 3.56 14.51 9.72
CA ALA A 122 3.08 13.37 10.49
C ALA A 122 4.16 12.35 10.87
N ASN A 123 5.37 12.41 10.29
CA ASN A 123 6.51 11.63 10.77
C ASN A 123 7.06 12.27 12.06
N ASP A 124 7.09 11.54 13.18
CA ASP A 124 7.67 11.94 14.46
C ASP A 124 8.99 11.21 14.79
N LEU A 125 9.50 10.40 13.86
CA LEU A 125 10.84 9.83 13.92
C LEU A 125 11.91 10.93 13.77
N ARG A 126 13.02 10.77 14.49
CA ARG A 126 14.05 11.81 14.64
C ARG A 126 15.33 11.46 13.88
N ASN A 127 15.90 12.49 13.24
CA ASN A 127 17.25 12.50 12.66
C ASN A 127 17.46 11.48 11.51
N GLU A 128 16.39 11.17 10.77
CA GLU A 128 16.44 10.43 9.50
C GLU A 128 16.89 11.32 8.33
N ILE A 129 16.75 12.65 8.45
CA ILE A 129 17.04 13.62 7.38
C ILE A 129 17.97 14.74 7.86
N CYS A 130 19.01 15.00 7.06
CA CYS A 130 19.92 16.13 7.20
C CYS A 130 20.02 16.91 5.88
N ASP A 131 19.46 18.12 5.84
CA ASP A 131 19.53 18.98 4.64
C ASP A 131 20.75 19.94 4.61
N ASN A 132 21.70 19.79 5.52
CA ASN A 132 22.99 20.48 5.46
C ASN A 132 23.80 20.03 4.22
N PHE A 133 23.63 18.77 3.81
CA PHE A 133 24.22 18.21 2.59
C PHE A 133 23.31 18.33 1.36
N LEU A 134 22.12 18.93 1.47
CA LEU A 134 21.19 19.14 0.35
C LEU A 134 21.73 20.25 -0.57
N PRO A 135 22.20 19.95 -1.80
CA PRO A 135 22.81 20.99 -2.63
C PRO A 135 21.74 21.95 -3.13
N SER A 136 21.94 23.26 -2.89
CA SER A 136 20.98 24.32 -3.22
C SER A 136 20.52 24.26 -4.69
N GLY A 137 19.25 24.54 -4.94
CA GLY A 137 18.63 24.49 -6.27
C GLY A 137 17.18 24.02 -6.24
N TRP A 138 16.63 23.74 -7.42
CA TRP A 138 15.21 23.38 -7.60
C TRP A 138 14.90 21.92 -7.25
N TYR A 139 13.86 21.73 -6.42
CA TYR A 139 13.35 20.44 -6.00
C TYR A 139 11.84 20.32 -6.20
N ARG A 140 11.37 19.13 -6.58
CA ARG A 140 9.96 18.73 -6.65
C ARG A 140 9.69 17.61 -5.64
N PRO A 141 8.92 17.84 -4.57
CA PRO A 141 8.37 16.77 -3.75
C PRO A 141 7.43 15.89 -4.58
N ILE A 142 7.56 14.56 -4.45
CA ILE A 142 6.73 13.57 -5.17
C ILE A 142 6.25 12.41 -4.27
N SER A 143 6.27 12.58 -2.95
CA SER A 143 5.86 11.53 -2.01
C SER A 143 4.34 11.43 -1.91
N LEU A 144 3.83 10.19 -1.77
CA LEU A 144 2.42 9.94 -1.44
C LEU A 144 2.03 10.42 -0.03
N ALA A 145 3.01 10.78 0.81
CA ALA A 145 2.79 11.51 2.06
C ALA A 145 2.33 12.98 1.85
N GLY A 146 2.42 13.50 0.63
CA GLY A 146 2.03 14.85 0.24
C GLY A 146 3.20 15.68 -0.31
N ASN A 147 2.89 16.62 -1.22
CA ASN A 147 3.89 17.31 -2.05
C ASN A 147 4.05 18.81 -1.75
N THR A 148 3.40 19.30 -0.69
CA THR A 148 3.42 20.70 -0.28
C THR A 148 4.17 20.91 1.02
N MET A 149 4.96 21.97 1.08
CA MET A 149 5.56 22.47 2.33
C MET A 149 4.44 23.07 3.20
N PRO A 150 4.39 22.78 4.52
CA PRO A 150 3.37 23.37 5.40
C PRO A 150 3.56 24.89 5.50
N THR A 151 2.46 25.65 5.43
CA THR A 151 2.44 27.13 5.55
C THR A 151 2.26 27.64 6.97
N GLU A 152 2.17 26.73 7.94
CA GLU A 152 1.95 27.02 9.36
C GLU A 152 3.11 26.47 10.21
N CYS A 153 3.36 27.11 11.36
CA CYS A 153 4.43 26.73 12.26
C CYS A 153 4.18 25.39 12.95
N ILE A 154 5.05 24.42 12.67
CA ILE A 154 5.04 23.09 13.25
C ILE A 154 5.41 23.16 14.73
N GLN A 155 4.43 22.96 15.61
CA GLN A 155 4.60 23.02 17.07
C GLN A 155 5.34 21.78 17.62
N GLY A 156 6.15 21.99 18.66
CA GLY A 156 6.82 20.92 19.41
C GLY A 156 8.07 20.32 18.74
N GLY A 157 8.45 20.78 17.55
CA GLY A 157 9.61 20.27 16.81
C GLY A 157 9.53 18.77 16.52
N PHE A 158 10.68 18.13 16.28
CA PHE A 158 10.80 16.68 16.13
C PHE A 158 9.86 16.05 15.08
N ARG A 159 9.64 16.74 13.96
CA ARG A 159 8.85 16.25 12.80
C ARG A 159 9.71 16.14 11.54
N CYS A 160 9.15 15.57 10.48
CA CYS A 160 9.77 15.56 9.15
C CYS A 160 11.15 14.89 9.13
N GLY A 161 11.34 13.85 9.95
CA GLY A 161 12.60 13.12 10.06
C GLY A 161 13.73 13.91 10.70
N THR A 162 13.47 15.04 11.37
CA THR A 162 14.50 15.94 11.90
C THR A 162 14.13 16.51 13.28
N THR A 163 15.02 17.31 13.88
CA THR A 163 14.80 17.93 15.20
C THR A 163 14.13 19.30 15.11
N SER A 164 14.55 20.13 14.15
CA SER A 164 14.07 21.49 13.90
C SER A 164 13.46 21.58 12.49
N PRO A 165 12.20 21.18 12.32
CA PRO A 165 11.55 21.10 11.00
C PRO A 165 11.36 22.48 10.36
N LEU A 166 11.65 22.61 9.06
CA LEU A 166 11.36 23.83 8.31
C LEU A 166 9.96 23.83 7.69
N TRP A 167 9.23 24.92 7.91
CA TRP A 167 7.94 25.24 7.30
C TRP A 167 8.03 26.55 6.49
N MET A 168 7.08 26.80 5.59
CA MET A 168 7.08 27.94 4.67
C MET A 168 6.33 29.13 5.27
N ASN A 169 7.06 30.18 5.66
CA ASN A 169 6.48 31.45 6.07
C ASN A 169 6.14 32.28 4.82
N GLY A 170 4.92 32.09 4.30
CA GLY A 170 4.40 32.75 3.11
C GLY A 170 3.18 32.01 2.53
N SER A 171 2.55 32.58 1.51
CA SER A 171 1.46 31.95 0.74
C SER A 171 1.99 31.28 -0.53
N TYR A 172 1.23 30.32 -1.08
CA TYR A 172 1.54 29.73 -2.39
C TYR A 172 1.25 30.68 -3.57
N PRO A 173 2.10 30.69 -4.61
CA PRO A 173 1.84 31.44 -5.85
C PRO A 173 0.67 30.91 -6.68
N SER A 174 0.07 31.77 -7.49
CA SER A 174 -0.90 31.38 -8.53
C SER A 174 -0.22 30.58 -9.64
N VAL A 175 -0.99 29.84 -10.44
CA VAL A 175 -0.44 28.98 -11.52
C VAL A 175 0.47 29.77 -12.47
N GLY A 176 1.70 29.28 -12.65
CA GLY A 176 2.75 29.92 -13.45
C GLY A 176 3.61 30.94 -12.69
N GLU A 177 3.18 31.44 -11.54
CA GLU A 177 3.89 32.47 -10.77
C GLU A 177 5.02 31.91 -9.90
N LEU A 178 6.00 32.78 -9.67
CA LEU A 178 7.18 32.58 -8.82
C LEU A 178 7.08 33.50 -7.60
N SER A 179 7.17 32.95 -6.39
CA SER A 179 7.24 33.73 -5.15
C SER A 179 8.58 33.50 -4.42
N ASN A 180 9.16 34.60 -3.91
CA ASN A 180 10.24 34.53 -2.93
C ASN A 180 9.58 34.42 -1.53
N VAL A 181 9.96 33.41 -0.75
CA VAL A 181 9.35 33.12 0.56
C VAL A 181 10.41 32.64 1.56
N THR A 182 10.14 32.73 2.84
CA THR A 182 11.11 32.36 3.89
C THR A 182 10.79 30.97 4.43
N ALA A 183 11.71 30.02 4.30
CA ALA A 183 11.65 28.80 5.09
C ALA A 183 12.12 29.10 6.52
N CYS A 184 11.29 28.78 7.51
CA CYS A 184 11.54 29.01 8.93
C CYS A 184 11.70 27.67 9.65
N ALA A 185 12.78 27.48 10.40
CA ALA A 185 12.92 26.32 11.29
C ALA A 185 12.17 26.56 12.60
N SER A 186 11.26 25.67 12.97
CA SER A 186 10.68 25.64 14.32
C SER A 186 11.53 24.79 15.28
N ASN A 187 11.27 24.89 16.58
CA ASN A 187 11.95 24.08 17.60
C ASN A 187 10.99 23.47 18.63
N TYR A 188 11.55 22.59 19.48
CA TYR A 188 10.79 21.87 20.50
C TYR A 188 10.25 22.73 21.65
N ASN A 189 10.73 23.97 21.80
CA ASN A 189 10.27 24.95 22.79
C ASN A 189 9.17 25.90 22.24
N GLY A 190 8.60 25.60 21.07
CA GLY A 190 7.56 26.43 20.43
C GLY A 190 8.09 27.68 19.70
N GLY A 191 9.41 27.84 19.59
CA GLY A 191 10.00 28.91 18.77
C GLY A 191 9.80 28.61 17.28
N CYS A 192 9.06 29.47 16.57
CA CYS A 192 8.60 29.17 15.21
C CYS A 192 9.57 29.50 14.06
N CYS A 193 10.53 30.40 14.26
CA CYS A 193 11.50 30.75 13.23
C CYS A 193 12.86 31.06 13.90
N ILE A 194 13.47 30.02 14.48
CA ILE A 194 14.78 30.16 15.17
C ILE A 194 15.95 30.26 14.19
N SER A 195 15.76 29.78 12.97
CA SER A 195 16.62 30.01 11.82
C SER A 195 15.74 30.21 10.58
N SER A 196 16.27 30.90 9.57
CA SER A 196 15.54 31.25 8.36
C SER A 196 16.42 31.16 7.10
N TYR A 197 15.77 30.88 5.96
CA TYR A 197 16.37 30.75 4.64
C TYR A 197 15.44 31.33 3.57
N ASP A 198 15.90 32.29 2.77
CA ASP A 198 15.10 32.80 1.64
C ASP A 198 15.13 31.79 0.50
N ILE A 199 14.02 31.07 0.33
CA ILE A 199 13.79 30.13 -0.75
C ILE A 199 12.90 30.77 -1.81
N GLN A 200 12.65 30.04 -2.89
CA GLN A 200 11.65 30.41 -3.87
C GLN A 200 10.70 29.23 -4.08
N VAL A 201 9.45 29.50 -4.40
CA VAL A 201 8.47 28.51 -4.81
C VAL A 201 7.85 28.95 -6.14
N LYS A 202 7.71 28.03 -7.09
CA LYS A 202 6.98 28.26 -8.35
C LYS A 202 5.83 27.26 -8.46
N ASN A 203 4.68 27.74 -8.88
CA ASN A 203 3.52 26.91 -9.21
C ASN A 203 3.57 26.50 -10.69
N CYS A 204 3.59 25.20 -10.96
CA CYS A 204 3.69 24.62 -12.29
C CYS A 204 2.33 24.15 -12.84
N GLY A 205 1.22 24.50 -12.19
CA GLY A 205 -0.11 23.94 -12.45
C GLY A 205 -0.37 22.76 -11.51
N ASP A 206 0.03 21.57 -11.94
CA ASP A 206 -0.28 20.31 -11.21
C ASP A 206 0.65 20.03 -10.02
N TYR A 207 1.71 20.85 -9.83
CA TYR A 207 2.69 20.68 -8.75
C TYR A 207 3.46 21.98 -8.47
N TYR A 208 4.17 21.99 -7.34
CA TYR A 208 5.08 23.07 -6.97
C TYR A 208 6.55 22.61 -7.06
N VAL A 209 7.43 23.53 -7.39
CA VAL A 209 8.89 23.36 -7.30
C VAL A 209 9.49 24.43 -6.39
N TYR A 210 10.51 24.05 -5.63
CA TYR A 210 11.08 24.87 -4.56
C TYR A 210 12.59 25.04 -4.77
N ASN A 211 13.09 26.28 -4.78
CA ASN A 211 14.51 26.59 -4.83
C ASN A 211 15.07 26.59 -3.41
N LEU A 212 15.48 25.41 -2.94
CA LEU A 212 15.93 25.16 -1.57
C LEU A 212 17.40 25.56 -1.39
N ARG A 213 17.80 25.85 -0.15
CA ARG A 213 19.20 26.06 0.25
C ARG A 213 19.65 24.95 1.21
N HIS A 214 20.94 24.65 1.26
CA HIS A 214 21.50 23.84 2.35
C HIS A 214 21.17 24.45 3.72
N THR A 215 20.87 23.64 4.73
CA THR A 215 20.61 24.10 6.11
C THR A 215 21.91 24.27 6.91
N LYS A 216 21.87 25.00 8.03
CA LYS A 216 23.05 25.30 8.87
C LYS A 216 23.56 24.09 9.67
N GLY A 217 22.76 23.03 9.81
CA GLY A 217 23.17 21.81 10.48
C GLY A 217 22.18 20.66 10.27
N CYS A 218 22.63 19.43 10.50
CA CYS A 218 21.83 18.21 10.29
C CYS A 218 20.58 18.08 11.19
N TYR A 219 20.43 18.95 12.19
CA TYR A 219 19.22 19.02 13.00
C TYR A 219 18.08 19.79 12.32
N GLU A 220 18.27 20.32 11.11
CA GLU A 220 17.25 21.02 10.33
C GLU A 220 17.01 20.37 8.94
N ALA A 221 15.74 20.19 8.56
CA ALA A 221 15.31 19.64 7.27
C ALA A 221 13.95 20.20 6.79
N TYR A 222 13.77 20.27 5.48
CA TYR A 222 12.55 20.77 4.82
C TYR A 222 11.42 19.75 4.86
N CYS A 223 10.28 20.16 5.43
CA CYS A 223 9.06 19.36 5.49
C CYS A 223 8.27 19.40 4.17
N PHE A 224 7.71 18.26 3.77
CA PHE A 224 6.73 18.17 2.71
C PHE A 224 5.70 17.07 3.04
N GLY A 225 4.42 17.41 2.92
CA GLY A 225 3.31 16.48 3.18
C GLY A 225 2.81 16.45 4.63
N THR A 226 1.61 15.90 4.77
CA THR A 226 0.83 15.81 6.02
C THR A 226 0.48 14.38 6.40
N GLU A 227 0.60 13.43 5.46
CA GLU A 227 0.16 12.05 5.64
C GLU A 227 1.30 11.18 6.16
N THR A 228 0.97 10.11 6.89
CA THR A 228 1.94 9.13 7.37
C THR A 228 1.76 7.80 6.68
N LYS A 229 2.78 6.93 6.75
CA LYS A 229 2.72 5.59 6.20
C LYS A 229 1.82 4.70 7.05
N CYS A 230 0.98 3.88 6.42
CA CYS A 230 0.13 2.92 7.14
C CYS A 230 0.97 1.95 7.97
N LEU A 231 0.43 1.44 9.08
CA LEU A 231 1.16 0.57 9.99
C LEU A 231 1.49 -0.78 9.33
N LYS A 232 2.41 -1.54 9.92
CA LYS A 232 2.85 -2.84 9.37
C LYS A 232 1.70 -3.85 9.35
N GLY A 233 1.09 -4.03 8.19
CA GLY A 233 -0.09 -4.87 7.97
C GLY A 233 -1.29 -4.10 7.43
N GLU A 234 -1.23 -2.78 7.38
CA GLU A 234 -2.27 -1.95 6.78
C GLU A 234 -1.91 -1.56 5.34
N THR A 235 -2.92 -1.25 4.55
CA THR A 235 -2.79 -0.62 3.23
C THR A 235 -3.86 0.46 3.05
N SER A 236 -3.74 1.26 2.00
CA SER A 236 -4.77 2.23 1.61
C SER A 236 -4.81 2.40 0.09
N ASP A 237 -5.93 2.89 -0.43
CA ASP A 237 -6.04 3.30 -1.83
C ASP A 237 -5.06 4.46 -2.17
N ASN A 238 -4.58 5.22 -1.16
CA ASN A 238 -3.48 6.20 -1.28
C ASN A 238 -2.08 5.52 -1.21
N GLY A 239 -1.94 4.34 -1.85
CA GLY A 239 -0.66 3.62 -1.97
C GLY A 239 0.02 3.23 -0.65
N GLY A 240 -0.74 3.03 0.43
CA GLY A 240 -0.20 2.69 1.76
C GLY A 240 0.17 3.89 2.64
N PHE A 241 -0.43 5.05 2.39
CA PHE A 241 -0.37 6.25 3.23
C PHE A 241 -1.76 6.65 3.76
N THR A 242 -1.83 7.46 4.82
CA THR A 242 -3.09 8.05 5.28
C THR A 242 -3.69 9.00 4.21
N PRO A 243 -4.99 9.33 4.29
CA PRO A 243 -6.03 8.68 5.10
C PRO A 243 -6.44 7.30 4.53
N GLY A 244 -7.26 6.55 5.27
CA GLY A 244 -7.84 5.29 4.80
C GLY A 244 -6.92 4.07 4.92
N CYS A 245 -6.02 4.05 5.91
CA CYS A 245 -5.29 2.83 6.28
C CYS A 245 -6.24 1.80 6.88
N GLU A 246 -6.38 0.63 6.23
CA GLU A 246 -7.15 -0.51 6.70
C GLU A 246 -6.28 -1.77 6.76
N VAL A 247 -6.60 -2.70 7.67
CA VAL A 247 -5.89 -3.97 7.85
C VAL A 247 -6.03 -4.83 6.60
N ASP A 248 -4.94 -5.00 5.85
CA ASP A 248 -4.93 -5.75 4.59
C ASP A 248 -4.68 -7.25 4.83
N PRO A 249 -5.67 -8.13 4.61
CA PRO A 249 -5.50 -9.57 4.83
C PRO A 249 -4.65 -10.27 3.75
N CYS A 250 -4.08 -9.54 2.78
CA CYS A 250 -3.00 -10.01 1.93
C CYS A 250 -1.61 -9.86 2.56
N GLN A 251 -1.44 -9.04 3.61
CA GLN A 251 -0.15 -8.91 4.31
C GLN A 251 0.14 -10.13 5.19
N SER A 252 1.38 -10.61 5.13
CA SER A 252 1.82 -11.84 5.81
C SER A 252 1.83 -11.79 7.34
N VAL A 253 1.64 -10.59 7.92
CA VAL A 253 1.44 -10.40 9.37
C VAL A 253 -0.01 -10.63 9.81
N ASN A 254 -0.98 -10.52 8.90
CA ASN A 254 -2.41 -10.56 9.24
C ASN A 254 -3.04 -11.94 9.05
N TYR A 255 -2.46 -12.78 8.19
CA TYR A 255 -2.93 -14.15 7.98
C TYR A 255 -2.02 -15.19 8.64
N LYS A 256 -2.60 -16.31 9.08
CA LYS A 256 -1.86 -17.53 9.46
C LYS A 256 -1.75 -18.45 8.24
N VAL A 257 -0.70 -19.25 8.14
CA VAL A 257 -0.61 -20.28 7.08
C VAL A 257 -1.33 -21.55 7.56
N LEU A 258 -2.45 -21.90 6.93
CA LEU A 258 -3.09 -23.20 7.05
C LEU A 258 -2.42 -24.18 6.08
N ARG A 259 -1.35 -24.83 6.55
CA ARG A 259 -0.76 -25.96 5.83
C ARG A 259 -1.75 -27.11 5.78
N MET A 260 -2.11 -27.54 4.57
CA MET A 260 -3.05 -28.63 4.39
C MET A 260 -2.36 -29.99 4.45
N GLU A 261 -2.96 -30.93 5.18
CA GLU A 261 -2.83 -32.35 4.86
C GLU A 261 -3.51 -32.64 3.52
N VAL A 262 -2.95 -33.55 2.73
CA VAL A 262 -3.58 -34.04 1.48
C VAL A 262 -5.01 -34.55 1.73
N LYS A 263 -5.28 -35.06 2.94
CA LYS A 263 -6.62 -35.46 3.42
C LYS A 263 -7.68 -34.36 3.28
N ARG A 264 -7.33 -33.07 3.39
CA ARG A 264 -8.28 -31.95 3.26
C ARG A 264 -8.72 -31.67 1.81
N SER A 265 -8.12 -32.35 0.83
CA SER A 265 -8.48 -32.21 -0.58
C SER A 265 -9.89 -32.72 -0.86
N ALA A 266 -10.65 -32.00 -1.69
CA ALA A 266 -11.95 -32.43 -2.19
C ALA A 266 -11.95 -33.82 -2.87
N ASN A 267 -10.79 -34.30 -3.34
CA ASN A 267 -10.62 -35.62 -3.94
C ASN A 267 -10.43 -36.75 -2.90
N TYR A 268 -10.27 -36.42 -1.61
CA TYR A 268 -10.11 -37.39 -0.54
C TYR A 268 -11.46 -37.82 0.05
N SER A 269 -11.62 -39.12 0.28
CA SER A 269 -12.75 -39.70 1.02
C SER A 269 -12.21 -40.45 2.24
N LEU A 270 -12.85 -40.26 3.40
CA LEU A 270 -12.50 -40.97 4.63
C LEU A 270 -12.80 -42.47 4.51
N ASN A 271 -11.87 -43.26 5.01
CA ASN A 271 -11.99 -44.71 5.19
C ASN A 271 -12.27 -45.03 6.68
N GLU A 272 -12.60 -46.27 7.02
CA GLU A 272 -12.95 -46.65 8.39
C GLU A 272 -11.79 -46.46 9.40
N ASP A 273 -10.54 -46.66 8.94
CA ASP A 273 -9.32 -46.45 9.74
C ASP A 273 -8.86 -44.97 9.82
N ASP A 274 -9.51 -44.04 9.12
CA ASP A 274 -9.06 -42.64 9.07
C ASP A 274 -9.56 -41.80 10.25
N THR A 275 -8.61 -41.23 11.00
CA THR A 275 -8.90 -40.10 11.89
C THR A 275 -9.45 -38.92 11.07
N ALA A 276 -10.74 -38.63 11.26
CA ALA A 276 -11.41 -37.50 10.63
C ALA A 276 -10.87 -36.15 11.14
N ILE A 277 -10.65 -35.23 10.20
CA ILE A 277 -10.16 -33.87 10.47
C ILE A 277 -11.27 -33.03 11.13
N GLU A 278 -10.86 -32.26 12.15
CA GLU A 278 -11.70 -31.30 12.86
C GLU A 278 -11.07 -29.89 12.85
N ASP A 279 -11.86 -28.88 12.48
CA ASP A 279 -11.51 -27.46 12.64
C ASP A 279 -12.10 -26.85 13.93
N SER A 280 -12.48 -27.71 14.89
CA SER A 280 -12.90 -27.32 16.25
C SER A 280 -11.82 -26.58 17.04
N ARG A 281 -10.55 -26.77 16.65
CA ARG A 281 -9.36 -26.11 17.24
C ARG A 281 -8.83 -24.96 16.39
N LEU A 282 -9.40 -24.72 15.21
CA LEU A 282 -9.04 -23.59 14.34
C LEU A 282 -9.55 -22.30 14.99
N ARG A 283 -8.65 -21.36 15.34
CA ARG A 283 -9.07 -20.08 15.94
C ARG A 283 -9.53 -19.11 14.86
N THR A 284 -10.73 -18.53 15.03
CA THR A 284 -11.28 -17.50 14.12
C THR A 284 -10.25 -16.45 13.70
N GLY A 285 -10.20 -16.11 12.41
CA GLY A 285 -9.26 -15.14 11.85
C GLY A 285 -8.90 -15.40 10.38
N TRP A 286 -7.97 -14.61 9.85
CA TRP A 286 -7.49 -14.76 8.48
C TRP A 286 -6.48 -15.91 8.33
N TYR A 287 -6.65 -16.69 7.27
CA TYR A 287 -5.78 -17.79 6.86
C TYR A 287 -5.43 -17.70 5.38
N ARG A 288 -4.16 -17.89 5.05
CA ARG A 288 -3.71 -18.30 3.71
C ARG A 288 -3.59 -19.81 3.70
N VAL A 289 -4.13 -20.44 2.67
CA VAL A 289 -4.01 -21.89 2.46
C VAL A 289 -2.70 -22.21 1.75
N ASP A 290 -2.06 -23.31 2.15
CA ASP A 290 -0.80 -23.79 1.57
C ASP A 290 -0.90 -25.31 1.34
N SER A 291 -1.08 -25.69 0.06
CA SER A 291 -1.49 -27.03 -0.37
C SER A 291 -1.02 -27.36 -1.79
N VAL A 292 -0.63 -28.62 -1.99
CA VAL A 292 -0.32 -29.19 -3.31
C VAL A 292 -1.57 -29.66 -4.08
N THR A 293 -2.74 -29.69 -3.44
CA THR A 293 -4.01 -30.16 -4.06
C THR A 293 -4.95 -29.01 -4.43
N GLY A 294 -4.45 -27.76 -4.40
CA GLY A 294 -5.21 -26.53 -4.61
C GLY A 294 -5.54 -25.83 -3.29
N ASN A 295 -5.62 -24.50 -3.35
CA ASN A 295 -5.66 -23.61 -2.17
C ASN A 295 -7.02 -22.93 -1.93
N ASP A 296 -7.98 -23.09 -2.85
CA ASP A 296 -9.30 -22.45 -2.74
C ASP A 296 -10.30 -23.36 -2.00
N ILE A 297 -11.26 -22.77 -1.26
CA ILE A 297 -12.43 -23.51 -0.74
C ILE A 297 -13.28 -23.96 -1.92
N VAL A 298 -13.72 -25.22 -1.93
CA VAL A 298 -14.62 -25.74 -2.97
C VAL A 298 -15.92 -24.94 -3.04
N ASN A 299 -16.33 -24.52 -4.24
CA ASN A 299 -17.52 -23.70 -4.49
C ASN A 299 -18.75 -24.52 -4.94
N GLN A 300 -18.72 -25.84 -4.78
CA GLN A 300 -19.81 -26.78 -5.10
C GLN A 300 -20.04 -27.71 -3.90
N SER A 301 -21.24 -28.29 -3.83
CA SER A 301 -21.64 -29.19 -2.75
C SER A 301 -20.85 -30.49 -2.75
N VAL A 302 -20.13 -30.74 -1.65
CA VAL A 302 -19.48 -32.03 -1.34
C VAL A 302 -20.37 -32.89 -0.44
N SER A 303 -20.30 -34.20 -0.60
CA SER A 303 -20.97 -35.18 0.24
C SER A 303 -20.29 -35.32 1.61
N MET A 304 -20.98 -35.94 2.57
CA MET A 304 -20.35 -36.38 3.82
C MET A 304 -19.13 -37.29 3.56
N MET A 305 -18.22 -37.34 4.54
CA MET A 305 -16.98 -38.13 4.50
C MET A 305 -15.95 -37.70 3.43
N GLN A 306 -16.24 -36.67 2.62
CA GLN A 306 -15.26 -36.08 1.71
C GLN A 306 -14.36 -35.06 2.42
N CYS A 307 -13.25 -34.70 1.78
CA CYS A 307 -12.28 -33.72 2.30
C CYS A 307 -11.66 -34.10 3.66
N GLY A 308 -11.57 -35.41 3.93
CA GLY A 308 -10.93 -35.94 5.13
C GLY A 308 -11.69 -35.64 6.42
N THR A 309 -12.97 -35.24 6.34
CA THR A 309 -13.79 -34.85 7.49
C THR A 309 -15.20 -35.43 7.35
N LEU A 310 -15.90 -35.66 8.46
CA LEU A 310 -17.23 -36.32 8.42
C LEU A 310 -18.29 -35.36 7.87
N TYR A 311 -18.19 -34.08 8.26
CA TYR A 311 -19.09 -33.00 7.86
C TYR A 311 -18.32 -31.87 7.17
N PRO A 312 -17.99 -31.98 5.87
CA PRO A 312 -17.22 -30.98 5.15
C PRO A 312 -18.01 -29.67 4.94
N LEU A 313 -17.29 -28.55 4.99
CA LEU A 313 -17.80 -27.21 4.72
C LEU A 313 -17.33 -26.74 3.34
N TRP A 314 -18.28 -26.37 2.48
CA TRP A 314 -18.05 -25.83 1.13
C TRP A 314 -18.66 -24.43 0.97
N MET A 315 -18.11 -23.61 0.07
CA MET A 315 -18.52 -22.21 -0.11
C MET A 315 -19.70 -22.06 -1.08
N GLN A 316 -20.70 -21.27 -0.69
CA GLN A 316 -21.78 -20.89 -1.59
C GLN A 316 -21.36 -19.71 -2.48
N GLY A 317 -21.53 -19.88 -3.78
CA GLY A 317 -21.20 -18.88 -4.79
C GLY A 317 -19.72 -18.90 -5.19
N ASN A 318 -19.40 -18.17 -6.27
CA ASN A 318 -18.08 -18.25 -6.88
C ASN A 318 -16.97 -17.64 -6.01
N ILE A 319 -15.80 -18.25 -6.13
CA ILE A 319 -14.53 -17.72 -5.63
C ILE A 319 -14.31 -16.34 -6.31
N PRO A 320 -13.84 -15.29 -5.61
CA PRO A 320 -13.73 -13.98 -6.21
C PRO A 320 -12.70 -13.92 -7.34
N ASP A 321 -13.08 -13.21 -8.41
CA ASP A 321 -12.21 -12.77 -9.49
C ASP A 321 -11.18 -11.73 -8.98
N ALA A 322 -10.36 -11.18 -9.87
CA ALA A 322 -9.44 -10.09 -9.53
C ALA A 322 -10.22 -8.79 -9.30
N GLY A 323 -10.17 -8.26 -8.07
CA GLY A 323 -10.77 -6.99 -7.68
C GLY A 323 -10.51 -6.70 -6.20
N ASP A 324 -10.08 -5.48 -5.90
CA ASP A 324 -9.34 -5.16 -4.66
C ASP A 324 -10.18 -4.96 -3.39
N LYS A 325 -11.27 -5.73 -3.22
CA LYS A 325 -12.14 -5.64 -2.04
C LYS A 325 -12.38 -7.01 -1.41
N THR A 326 -12.31 -7.03 -0.08
CA THR A 326 -12.72 -8.19 0.72
C THR A 326 -14.22 -8.40 0.56
N VAL A 327 -14.63 -9.62 0.20
CA VAL A 327 -16.05 -9.94 0.02
C VAL A 327 -16.53 -10.95 1.07
N ASP A 328 -17.74 -10.72 1.57
CA ASP A 328 -18.44 -11.68 2.41
C ASP A 328 -18.92 -12.89 1.57
N ARG A 329 -18.89 -14.07 2.19
CA ARG A 329 -19.30 -15.36 1.64
C ARG A 329 -19.89 -16.22 2.77
N LYS A 330 -20.68 -17.24 2.41
CA LYS A 330 -21.15 -18.25 3.37
C LYS A 330 -20.60 -19.61 2.98
N VAL A 331 -20.12 -20.38 3.96
CA VAL A 331 -19.90 -21.81 3.80
C VAL A 331 -21.08 -22.60 4.36
N CYS A 332 -21.32 -23.79 3.81
CA CYS A 332 -22.37 -24.73 4.18
C CYS A 332 -21.76 -26.04 4.64
N LYS A 333 -22.16 -26.50 5.82
CA LYS A 333 -21.82 -27.82 6.35
C LYS A 333 -22.74 -28.88 5.74
N SER A 334 -22.17 -29.85 5.05
CA SER A 334 -22.90 -31.05 4.59
C SER A 334 -23.17 -32.00 5.76
N GLY A 335 -24.32 -32.68 5.73
CA GLY A 335 -24.71 -33.68 6.72
C GLY A 335 -25.75 -34.66 6.16
N LEU A 336 -26.37 -35.48 7.03
CA LEU A 336 -27.20 -36.61 6.61
C LEU A 336 -28.51 -36.18 5.95
N SER A 337 -29.04 -35.01 6.34
CA SER A 337 -30.35 -34.52 5.87
C SER A 337 -30.25 -33.53 4.71
N SER A 338 -29.08 -32.90 4.53
CA SER A 338 -28.88 -31.81 3.57
C SER A 338 -27.39 -31.57 3.31
N MET A 339 -27.05 -31.15 2.09
CA MET A 339 -25.73 -30.59 1.76
C MET A 339 -25.53 -29.16 2.30
N SER A 340 -26.47 -28.64 3.09
CA SER A 340 -26.45 -27.30 3.70
C SER A 340 -27.24 -27.29 5.02
N GLU A 341 -26.86 -28.14 5.98
CA GLU A 341 -27.53 -28.20 7.30
C GLU A 341 -27.24 -26.98 8.18
N ALA A 342 -26.01 -26.47 8.14
CA ALA A 342 -25.58 -25.30 8.91
C ALA A 342 -24.78 -24.36 8.00
N LYS A 343 -24.83 -23.06 8.29
CA LYS A 343 -24.11 -22.02 7.53
C LYS A 343 -23.23 -21.18 8.44
N TYR A 344 -22.03 -20.85 7.96
CA TYR A 344 -21.09 -19.97 8.65
C TYR A 344 -20.65 -18.86 7.72
N ASP A 345 -20.56 -17.64 8.25
CA ASP A 345 -20.10 -16.46 7.51
C ASP A 345 -18.57 -16.40 7.49
N ILE A 346 -18.01 -16.30 6.29
CA ILE A 346 -16.58 -16.15 6.05
C ILE A 346 -16.33 -14.91 5.18
N LYS A 347 -15.10 -14.42 5.16
CA LYS A 347 -14.67 -13.40 4.20
C LYS A 347 -13.60 -13.96 3.29
N VAL A 348 -13.54 -13.49 2.05
CA VAL A 348 -12.52 -13.88 1.06
C VAL A 348 -11.88 -12.63 0.49
N ARG A 349 -10.55 -12.61 0.48
CA ARG A 349 -9.74 -11.61 -0.22
C ARG A 349 -8.95 -12.31 -1.33
N ASN A 350 -8.97 -11.74 -2.53
CA ASN A 350 -8.05 -12.10 -3.59
C ASN A 350 -6.78 -11.23 -3.48
N CYS A 351 -5.61 -11.87 -3.53
CA CYS A 351 -4.28 -11.24 -3.40
C CYS A 351 -3.45 -11.44 -4.68
N GLY A 352 -4.13 -11.63 -5.82
CA GLY A 352 -3.53 -11.94 -7.12
C GLY A 352 -3.01 -13.38 -7.19
N ASN A 353 -1.86 -13.63 -6.57
CA ASN A 353 -1.16 -14.92 -6.63
C ASN A 353 -1.65 -15.96 -5.61
N PHE A 354 -2.50 -15.53 -4.66
CA PHE A 354 -3.13 -16.39 -3.66
C PHE A 354 -4.42 -15.74 -3.15
N ARG A 355 -5.19 -16.46 -2.34
CA ARG A 355 -6.35 -15.93 -1.62
C ARG A 355 -6.19 -16.11 -0.12
N THR A 356 -6.83 -15.24 0.65
CA THR A 356 -6.95 -15.40 2.10
C THR A 356 -8.42 -15.45 2.52
N TYR A 357 -8.66 -16.22 3.58
CA TYR A 357 -9.98 -16.60 4.05
C TYR A 357 -10.12 -16.23 5.52
N PHE A 358 -11.13 -15.44 5.88
CA PHE A 358 -11.51 -15.23 7.27
C PHE A 358 -12.38 -16.41 7.69
N LEU A 359 -11.78 -17.38 8.38
CA LEU A 359 -12.44 -18.61 8.82
C LEU A 359 -12.94 -18.44 10.26
N GLN A 360 -14.03 -19.13 10.59
CA GLN A 360 -14.55 -19.22 11.96
C GLN A 360 -14.06 -20.51 12.64
N GLN A 361 -13.95 -20.47 13.97
CA GLN A 361 -13.85 -21.69 14.77
C GLN A 361 -15.16 -22.49 14.68
N LEU A 362 -15.07 -23.80 14.43
CA LEU A 362 -16.25 -24.66 14.27
C LEU A 362 -16.62 -25.34 15.59
N ASN A 363 -17.73 -24.93 16.21
CA ASN A 363 -18.24 -25.54 17.46
C ASN A 363 -18.98 -26.87 17.20
N VAL A 364 -18.47 -27.70 16.29
CA VAL A 364 -19.06 -28.99 15.87
C VAL A 364 -17.96 -30.01 15.58
N ASP A 365 -18.01 -31.16 16.24
CA ASP A 365 -17.03 -32.24 16.09
C ASP A 365 -16.95 -32.77 14.65
N LYS A 366 -15.77 -33.24 14.25
CA LYS A 366 -15.50 -33.88 12.94
C LYS A 366 -16.04 -33.08 11.74
N SER A 367 -16.03 -31.75 11.85
CA SER A 367 -16.39 -30.80 10.81
C SER A 367 -15.15 -30.02 10.38
N GLY A 368 -15.00 -29.73 9.09
CA GLY A 368 -13.80 -29.06 8.59
C GLY A 368 -14.00 -28.35 7.24
N TYR A 369 -13.22 -27.31 7.01
CA TYR A 369 -13.22 -26.57 5.74
C TYR A 369 -12.60 -27.41 4.62
N CYS A 370 -13.35 -27.61 3.55
CA CYS A 370 -12.91 -28.38 2.38
C CYS A 370 -12.24 -27.47 1.34
N PHE A 371 -11.07 -27.84 0.86
CA PHE A 371 -10.30 -27.07 -0.11
C PHE A 371 -9.78 -27.95 -1.27
N GLY A 372 -9.25 -27.28 -2.29
CA GLY A 372 -8.63 -27.92 -3.45
C GLY A 372 -9.59 -28.08 -4.62
N THR A 373 -9.11 -28.68 -5.71
CA THR A 373 -9.93 -28.95 -6.88
C THR A 373 -10.79 -30.19 -6.69
N LEU A 374 -12.07 -30.10 -7.03
CA LEU A 374 -12.95 -31.25 -7.23
C LEU A 374 -12.44 -32.12 -8.40
N PRO A 375 -12.81 -33.42 -8.47
CA PRO A 375 -12.44 -34.25 -9.60
C PRO A 375 -13.10 -33.67 -10.86
N VAL A 376 -12.31 -33.44 -11.92
CA VAL A 376 -12.88 -33.13 -13.23
C VAL A 376 -13.76 -34.31 -13.65
N PRO A 377 -15.06 -34.12 -13.93
CA PRO A 377 -15.91 -35.22 -14.38
C PRO A 377 -15.39 -35.75 -15.71
N VAL A 378 -14.73 -36.92 -15.67
CA VAL A 378 -14.25 -37.59 -16.88
C VAL A 378 -15.49 -37.95 -17.73
N PRO A 379 -15.61 -37.48 -18.98
CA PRO A 379 -16.73 -37.86 -19.83
C PRO A 379 -16.79 -39.39 -19.98
N PRO A 380 -17.97 -40.01 -19.91
CA PRO A 380 -18.08 -41.47 -19.94
C PRO A 380 -17.49 -42.02 -21.23
N SER A 381 -16.35 -42.71 -21.11
CA SER A 381 -15.61 -43.24 -22.24
C SER A 381 -16.41 -44.37 -22.90
N THR A 382 -16.70 -44.21 -24.20
CA THR A 382 -17.45 -45.20 -24.97
C THR A 382 -16.63 -46.47 -25.16
N LEU A 383 -16.80 -47.44 -24.26
CA LEU A 383 -16.21 -48.77 -24.37
C LEU A 383 -16.66 -49.46 -25.66
N LYS A 384 -15.74 -49.63 -26.60
CA LYS A 384 -15.88 -50.65 -27.65
C LYS A 384 -15.48 -52.01 -27.07
N PRO A 385 -16.26 -53.08 -27.31
CA PRO A 385 -15.85 -54.42 -26.91
C PRO A 385 -14.75 -54.94 -27.84
N ASN A 386 -13.63 -55.42 -27.28
CA ASN A 386 -12.72 -56.32 -27.98
C ASN A 386 -12.98 -57.76 -27.53
N SER A 387 -12.84 -58.70 -28.45
CA SER A 387 -13.13 -60.12 -28.27
C SER A 387 -11.93 -60.91 -27.72
N SER A 388 -12.18 -62.18 -27.36
CA SER A 388 -11.20 -63.27 -27.12
C SER A 388 -10.22 -63.10 -25.94
N THR A 389 -9.88 -64.12 -25.15
CA THR A 389 -10.36 -65.53 -25.07
C THR A 389 -10.02 -66.11 -23.70
N GLY A 390 -10.85 -67.00 -23.16
CA GLY A 390 -10.52 -67.80 -21.97
C GLY A 390 -11.70 -68.65 -21.49
N LYS A 391 -11.43 -69.93 -21.18
CA LYS A 391 -12.29 -70.79 -20.36
C LYS A 391 -11.79 -70.67 -18.88
N ASP A 392 -12.43 -71.15 -17.82
CA ASP A 392 -13.05 -72.47 -17.58
C ASP A 392 -14.21 -72.46 -16.56
N ASP A 393 -14.95 -73.57 -16.56
CA ASP A 393 -15.72 -74.20 -15.47
C ASP A 393 -16.55 -73.34 -14.50
N GLY A 394 -17.88 -73.44 -14.66
CA GLY A 394 -18.85 -72.94 -13.69
C GLY A 394 -19.32 -73.99 -12.68
N LYS A 395 -19.67 -73.54 -11.47
CA LYS A 395 -20.60 -74.24 -10.57
C LYS A 395 -21.75 -73.33 -10.19
N ARG A 396 -22.96 -73.72 -10.62
CA ARG A 396 -24.22 -73.08 -10.24
C ARG A 396 -24.67 -73.60 -8.87
N SER A 397 -25.10 -72.70 -8.00
CA SER A 397 -25.81 -73.01 -6.76
C SER A 397 -26.92 -71.99 -6.57
N ASP A 398 -28.17 -72.42 -6.66
CA ASP A 398 -29.33 -71.52 -6.63
C ASP A 398 -29.60 -71.05 -5.18
N SER A 399 -29.47 -69.74 -4.93
CA SER A 399 -29.74 -69.13 -3.61
C SER A 399 -30.49 -67.80 -3.76
N SER A 400 -31.71 -67.86 -4.29
CA SER A 400 -32.54 -66.67 -4.57
C SER A 400 -34.00 -66.80 -4.13
N ILE A 401 -34.37 -67.92 -3.49
CA ILE A 401 -35.75 -68.17 -3.02
C ILE A 401 -35.91 -67.76 -1.54
N TRP A 402 -34.89 -67.98 -0.70
CA TRP A 402 -34.94 -67.68 0.74
C TRP A 402 -34.98 -66.18 1.08
N ALA A 403 -34.37 -65.33 0.25
CA ALA A 403 -34.30 -63.88 0.49
C ALA A 403 -35.69 -63.19 0.44
N VAL A 404 -36.59 -63.67 -0.44
CA VAL A 404 -37.92 -63.07 -0.64
C VAL A 404 -38.84 -63.35 0.56
N VAL A 405 -38.75 -64.54 1.15
CA VAL A 405 -39.56 -64.96 2.31
C VAL A 405 -39.22 -64.13 3.56
N GLY A 406 -37.93 -63.84 3.78
CA GLY A 406 -37.48 -63.00 4.90
C GLY A 406 -38.00 -61.56 4.82
N TYR A 407 -38.03 -60.97 3.62
CA TYR A 407 -38.45 -59.57 3.44
C TYR A 407 -39.92 -59.33 3.79
N LEU A 408 -40.80 -60.29 3.45
CA LEU A 408 -42.23 -60.22 3.78
C LEU A 408 -42.52 -60.38 5.28
N ALA A 409 -41.71 -61.18 5.99
CA ALA A 409 -41.82 -61.34 7.44
C ALA A 409 -41.43 -60.06 8.21
N VAL A 410 -40.42 -59.32 7.76
CA VAL A 410 -40.00 -58.05 8.40
C VAL A 410 -41.06 -56.96 8.23
N LEU A 411 -41.68 -56.87 7.04
CA LEU A 411 -42.72 -55.88 6.76
C LEU A 411 -43.99 -56.07 7.61
N SER A 412 -44.39 -57.30 7.92
CA SER A 412 -45.57 -57.56 8.75
C SER A 412 -45.38 -57.12 10.20
N VAL A 413 -44.18 -57.29 10.76
CA VAL A 413 -43.81 -56.82 12.11
C VAL A 413 -43.82 -55.29 12.17
N ILE A 414 -43.27 -54.60 11.16
CA ILE A 414 -43.24 -53.12 11.11
C ILE A 414 -44.67 -52.55 11.10
N LEU A 415 -45.58 -53.14 10.31
CA LEU A 415 -46.98 -52.71 10.26
C LEU A 415 -47.69 -52.89 11.62
N LEU A 416 -47.45 -54.00 12.33
CA LEU A 416 -48.01 -54.23 13.67
C LEU A 416 -47.53 -53.18 14.69
N VAL A 417 -46.24 -52.83 14.68
CA VAL A 417 -45.69 -51.79 15.57
C VAL A 417 -46.33 -50.43 15.31
N ILE A 418 -46.54 -50.05 14.03
CA ILE A 418 -47.20 -48.79 13.66
C ILE A 418 -48.65 -48.75 14.18
N VAL A 419 -49.40 -49.85 14.07
CA VAL A 419 -50.79 -49.95 14.59
C VAL A 419 -50.82 -49.80 16.12
N VAL A 420 -49.91 -50.44 16.85
CA VAL A 420 -49.83 -50.32 18.32
C VAL A 420 -49.54 -48.88 18.75
N LEU A 421 -48.61 -48.18 18.07
CA LEU A 421 -48.28 -46.78 18.37
C LEU A 421 -49.45 -45.82 18.11
N GLN A 422 -50.28 -46.07 17.08
CA GLN A 422 -51.51 -45.30 16.83
C GLN A 422 -52.54 -45.47 17.96
N ILE A 423 -52.67 -46.68 18.51
CA ILE A 423 -53.58 -46.97 19.63
C ILE A 423 -53.13 -46.23 20.90
N PHE A 424 -51.85 -46.31 21.27
CA PHE A 424 -51.32 -45.60 22.45
C PHE A 424 -51.48 -44.08 22.36
N LYS A 425 -51.32 -43.49 21.17
CA LYS A 425 -51.47 -42.04 20.96
C LYS A 425 -52.93 -41.55 21.09
N LYS A 426 -53.91 -42.44 21.08
CA LYS A 426 -55.34 -42.10 21.24
C LYS A 426 -55.80 -42.04 22.70
N ASN A 427 -55.16 -42.78 23.61
CA ASN A 427 -55.57 -42.88 25.01
C ASN A 427 -55.04 -41.76 25.93
N THR A 428 -54.18 -40.85 25.46
CA THR A 428 -53.54 -39.79 26.26
C THR A 428 -54.14 -38.39 26.05
N ARG A 429 -55.38 -38.29 25.55
CA ARG A 429 -56.12 -37.03 25.36
C ARG A 429 -57.54 -37.07 25.94
N GLN A 430 -57.65 -37.42 27.22
CA GLN A 430 -58.84 -37.11 28.01
C GLN A 430 -58.46 -36.84 29.47
N GLU A 431 -59.18 -35.93 30.11
CA GLU A 431 -58.84 -35.26 31.39
C GLU A 431 -57.61 -34.32 31.33
N ARG A 432 -57.57 -33.18 32.05
CA ARG A 432 -58.57 -32.54 32.93
C ARG A 432 -58.56 -31.01 32.74
N SER A 433 -59.66 -30.34 33.07
CA SER A 433 -59.89 -28.90 32.86
C SER A 433 -59.42 -27.98 34.00
N VAL A 434 -59.41 -26.67 33.71
CA VAL A 434 -59.04 -25.53 34.57
C VAL A 434 -60.14 -25.21 35.59
N ASP A 435 -59.81 -24.61 36.75
CA ASP A 435 -60.67 -23.56 37.36
C ASP A 435 -60.03 -22.68 38.47
N SER A 436 -60.25 -21.36 38.36
CA SER A 436 -60.31 -20.32 39.43
C SER A 436 -59.05 -19.86 40.23
N VAL A 437 -59.12 -18.59 40.70
CA VAL A 437 -58.12 -17.70 41.35
C VAL A 437 -58.93 -16.61 42.10
N PRO A 438 -58.67 -16.16 43.36
CA PRO A 438 -57.48 -15.40 43.81
C PRO A 438 -57.05 -15.73 45.30
N GLU A 439 -56.40 -14.92 46.18
CA GLU A 439 -55.88 -13.53 46.21
C GLU A 439 -54.76 -13.36 47.29
N LYS A 440 -54.09 -12.19 47.33
CA LYS A 440 -53.24 -11.59 48.42
C LYS A 440 -52.10 -12.44 49.03
N THR A 441 -50.87 -11.93 49.12
CA THR A 441 -50.51 -10.82 50.04
C THR A 441 -49.26 -10.05 49.58
N LYS A 442 -49.15 -8.78 49.97
CA LYS A 442 -48.00 -7.88 49.66
C LYS A 442 -46.87 -8.04 50.68
N ILE A 443 -45.63 -8.06 50.22
CA ILE A 443 -44.51 -7.38 50.90
C ILE A 443 -43.79 -6.52 49.85
N LYS A 444 -43.50 -5.25 50.20
CA LYS A 444 -42.63 -4.36 49.43
C LYS A 444 -41.30 -4.26 50.15
N TYR A 445 -40.19 -4.33 49.43
CA TYR A 445 -39.04 -3.46 49.68
C TYR A 445 -38.50 -2.95 48.35
N ALA A 446 -38.22 -1.65 48.30
CA ALA A 446 -37.54 -0.95 47.22
C ALA A 446 -36.67 0.13 47.87
N VAL A 447 -35.42 0.27 47.40
CA VAL A 447 -34.39 1.29 47.70
C VAL A 447 -33.02 0.64 47.39
N ASN A 448 -32.02 1.33 46.86
CA ASN A 448 -32.02 2.42 45.87
C ASN A 448 -30.63 2.45 45.19
N GLN A 449 -30.43 3.30 44.19
CA GLN A 449 -29.10 3.58 43.61
C GLN A 449 -28.24 4.42 44.57
N THR A 450 -26.99 4.02 44.83
CA THR A 450 -25.89 4.90 45.31
C THR A 450 -24.51 4.32 44.97
N ALA A 451 -23.60 5.20 44.55
CA ALA A 451 -22.14 5.05 44.53
C ALA A 451 -21.53 6.45 44.79
N PRO A 452 -20.21 6.63 45.02
CA PRO A 452 -19.13 5.66 45.23
C PRO A 452 -18.62 5.72 46.71
N PRO A 453 -17.38 5.29 47.02
CA PRO A 453 -16.26 6.23 47.01
C PRO A 453 -14.96 5.67 46.38
N ALA A 454 -13.89 6.48 46.38
CA ALA A 454 -12.63 6.24 45.66
C ALA A 454 -11.52 5.59 46.50
N TYR A 455 -10.46 5.15 45.83
CA TYR A 455 -9.10 5.10 46.38
C TYR A 455 -8.07 5.51 45.31
N GLU A 456 -7.07 6.29 45.73
CA GLU A 456 -5.77 6.45 45.07
C GLU A 456 -4.83 5.36 45.65
N GLU A 457 -3.66 5.01 45.10
CA GLU A 457 -2.61 5.85 44.51
C GLU A 457 -1.62 5.01 43.67
N THR A 458 -0.73 5.66 42.92
CA THR A 458 0.50 5.13 42.26
C THR A 458 0.39 3.92 41.30
N ILE A 459 0.74 4.15 40.03
CA ILE A 459 2.10 3.86 39.50
C ILE A 459 2.34 4.73 38.26
N GLN A 460 3.51 5.34 38.19
CA GLN A 460 3.96 6.18 37.07
C GLN A 460 5.19 5.52 36.42
N ASN A 461 5.36 5.71 35.12
CA ASN A 461 6.46 5.20 34.28
C ASN A 461 6.52 3.67 34.06
N GLU A 462 6.07 3.22 32.90
CA GLU A 462 6.96 2.49 31.99
C GLU A 462 6.46 2.61 30.53
N LYS A 463 7.27 3.24 29.67
CA LYS A 463 7.01 3.37 28.23
C LYS A 463 8.29 3.05 27.47
N ASN A 464 8.14 2.34 26.35
CA ASN A 464 9.12 2.24 25.26
C ASN A 464 10.52 1.68 25.64
N SER A 465 10.64 0.36 25.80
CA SER A 465 11.95 -0.32 25.90
C SER A 465 12.01 -1.71 25.25
N TYR A 466 11.52 -1.85 24.01
CA TYR A 466 11.86 -2.99 23.14
C TYR A 466 11.96 -2.54 21.67
N ILE A 467 12.81 -3.24 20.89
CA ILE A 467 13.16 -2.96 19.49
C ILE A 467 13.98 -1.67 19.30
N TYR A 468 15.27 -1.71 19.64
CA TYR A 468 16.35 -1.54 18.64
C TYR A 468 17.70 -1.94 19.25
N ASN A 469 18.12 -3.19 19.04
CA ASN A 469 19.43 -3.66 19.53
C ASN A 469 20.07 -4.69 18.59
N GLU A 470 20.13 -4.37 17.29
CA GLU A 470 20.93 -5.12 16.31
C GLU A 470 21.18 -4.27 15.03
N ARG A 471 22.17 -3.36 15.07
CA ARG A 471 22.87 -2.79 13.88
C ARG A 471 24.02 -1.80 14.14
N MET A 472 24.42 -1.56 15.39
CA MET A 472 25.61 -0.74 15.72
C MET A 472 26.84 -1.62 16.03
N ASN A 473 27.19 -2.52 15.11
CA ASN A 473 28.39 -3.35 15.19
C ASN A 473 29.02 -3.53 13.80
N ASN A 474 29.52 -2.42 13.23
CA ASN A 474 30.65 -2.38 12.27
C ASN A 474 30.93 -0.93 11.83
N HIS A 475 31.73 -0.21 12.63
CA HIS A 475 32.87 0.60 12.20
C HIS A 475 33.37 1.39 13.42
N GLY A 476 34.67 1.23 13.75
CA GLY A 476 35.31 1.95 14.86
C GLY A 476 36.46 2.83 14.37
N GLN A 477 36.80 3.83 15.19
CA GLN A 477 37.87 4.84 14.99
C GLN A 477 37.58 5.83 13.83
N PHE A 478 37.93 7.13 13.94
CA PHE A 478 38.85 7.81 14.84
C PHE A 478 38.27 9.07 15.53
N ASP A 479 38.87 9.40 16.68
CA ASP A 479 39.14 10.73 17.26
C ASP A 479 38.04 11.77 17.52
N SER A 480 37.58 11.76 18.77
CA SER A 480 37.75 12.86 19.75
C SER A 480 38.33 14.21 19.28
N ILE A 481 37.65 15.30 19.65
CA ILE A 481 38.28 16.49 20.25
C ILE A 481 37.24 17.23 21.13
N CYS A 482 37.65 17.65 22.32
CA CYS A 482 36.82 18.40 23.26
C CYS A 482 37.01 19.91 23.08
N TRP A 483 35.96 20.70 23.29
CA TRP A 483 36.08 22.05 23.86
C TRP A 483 34.88 22.36 24.78
N TRP A 484 35.17 22.58 26.05
CA TRP A 484 34.29 23.22 27.03
C TRP A 484 34.91 24.57 27.40
N ILE A 485 34.12 25.65 27.41
CA ILE A 485 34.49 26.89 28.12
C ILE A 485 33.30 27.39 28.95
N SER A 486 33.40 27.12 30.25
CA SER A 486 32.94 27.90 31.41
C SER A 486 32.14 29.19 31.20
N THR A 487 30.96 29.24 31.83
CA THR A 487 30.45 30.32 32.71
C THR A 487 29.33 29.73 33.59
N GLU A 488 29.06 30.17 34.82
CA GLU A 488 29.93 30.70 35.89
C GLU A 488 29.22 30.45 37.26
N TYR A 489 29.83 30.81 38.41
CA TYR A 489 29.27 30.50 39.74
C TYR A 489 28.03 31.37 40.11
N ASN A 490 26.89 30.71 40.35
CA ASN A 490 26.20 30.64 41.67
C ASN A 490 24.93 29.76 41.60
#